data_AF-A0A348W7Y6-F1
#
_entry.id   AF-A0A348W7Y6-F1
#
_cell.length_a   1.000
_cell.length_b   1.000
_cell.length_c   1.000
_cell.angle_alpha   90.00
_cell.angle_beta   90.00
_cell.angle_gamma   90.00
#
_symmetry.space_group_name_H-M   'P 1'
#
loop_
_entity.id
_entity.type
_entity.pdbx_description
1 polymer ?
#
loop_
_entity_poly.entity_id
_entity_poly.type
_entity_poly.pdbx_seq_one_letter_code
_entity_poly.pdbx_strand_id
1 'polypeptide(L)'
;MNVPNPKITTGALPASRKIYVAGEIHKDIRVPMREISVHPTAGEPPLPVYDSSGPYTDPDVLTDIRQGLAPLRRDWIVARGDVEEYEGREVKPEDNGFVQGDRLTPEFPVRPKPLRAKDGVAVTQLAYARAGIVTPEMEYIAIRENQLREAVKEERDGHDWGANIPDYVTPEFVRDEVAAGRAIIPANINHPELEPMIIGRNFLVKINANMGTSAVSSSMEEEVDKLVWSIRWGADTVMDLSTGRNIHNTREWIVRNSPVPIGTVPIYQALEKVNGIAEDLTWEVFRDTLIEQAEQGVDYFTIHAGVRLHMVPMTAKRVTGIVSRGG
;
A
#
# COMPACT_ATOMS: atom_id res chain seq x y z
N MET A 1 12.33 9.59 24.47
CA MET A 1 12.36 8.22 25.00
C MET A 1 13.09 7.35 23.99
N ASN A 2 14.08 6.55 24.41
CA ASN A 2 14.73 5.60 23.51
C ASN A 2 13.74 4.45 23.27
N VAL A 3 12.97 4.51 22.18
CA VAL A 3 12.18 3.37 21.72
C VAL A 3 13.20 2.29 21.33
N PRO A 4 13.24 1.13 22.03
CA PRO A 4 14.12 0.03 21.64
C PRO A 4 13.75 -0.38 20.21
N ASN A 5 14.72 -0.72 19.35
CA ASN A 5 14.39 -1.28 18.04
C ASN A 5 13.89 -2.72 18.28
N PRO A 6 12.58 -3.01 18.13
CA PRO A 6 12.06 -4.35 18.37
C PRO A 6 12.61 -5.31 17.33
N LYS A 7 12.72 -6.58 17.72
CA LYS A 7 13.12 -7.63 16.78
C LYS A 7 11.93 -7.95 15.87
N ILE A 8 11.96 -7.41 14.65
CA ILE A 8 11.01 -7.75 13.59
C ILE A 8 11.53 -8.90 12.72
N THR A 9 10.61 -9.60 12.06
CA THR A 9 10.93 -10.70 11.14
C THR A 9 11.73 -10.20 9.94
N THR A 10 12.98 -10.65 9.79
CA THR A 10 13.88 -10.25 8.69
C THR A 10 14.69 -11.43 8.17
N GLY A 11 15.40 -11.20 7.06
CA GLY A 11 16.34 -12.14 6.47
C GLY A 11 15.77 -12.88 5.26
N ALA A 12 16.67 -13.44 4.46
CA ALA A 12 16.33 -14.11 3.20
C ALA A 12 15.28 -15.22 3.39
N LEU A 13 14.45 -15.42 2.37
CA LEU A 13 13.55 -16.56 2.30
C LEU A 13 14.33 -17.84 1.97
N PRO A 14 14.00 -19.00 2.58
CA PRO A 14 14.74 -20.24 2.35
C PRO A 14 14.90 -20.59 0.86
N ALA A 15 16.11 -21.00 0.48
CA ALA A 15 16.47 -21.40 -0.88
C ALA A 15 16.19 -20.35 -1.98
N SER A 16 16.08 -19.07 -1.59
CA SER A 16 15.90 -17.97 -2.54
C SER A 16 16.77 -16.77 -2.18
N ARG A 17 17.05 -15.92 -3.17
CA ARG A 17 17.74 -14.64 -2.98
C ARG A 17 16.96 -13.51 -3.62
N LYS A 18 17.01 -12.33 -2.99
CA LYS A 18 16.50 -11.09 -3.58
C LYS A 18 17.32 -10.75 -4.82
N ILE A 19 16.65 -10.32 -5.87
CA ILE A 19 17.26 -9.76 -7.08
C ILE A 19 16.52 -8.48 -7.48
N TYR A 20 17.21 -7.63 -8.23
CA TYR A 20 16.65 -6.38 -8.74
C TYR A 20 16.84 -6.28 -10.24
N VAL A 21 15.77 -5.91 -10.93
CA VAL A 21 15.77 -5.66 -12.37
C VAL A 21 15.78 -4.15 -12.59
N ALA A 22 16.72 -3.66 -13.40
CA ALA A 22 16.84 -2.23 -13.69
C ALA A 22 15.79 -1.77 -14.71
N GLY A 23 15.32 -0.53 -14.57
CA GLY A 23 14.49 0.13 -15.58
C GLY A 23 15.27 0.46 -16.87
N GLU A 24 14.55 0.48 -17.99
CA GLU A 24 15.08 0.86 -19.30
C GLU A 24 14.83 2.34 -19.61
N ILE A 25 13.63 2.84 -19.35
CA ILE A 25 13.18 4.22 -19.53
C ILE A 25 13.70 5.07 -18.35
N HIS A 26 13.45 4.62 -17.13
CA HIS A 26 13.89 5.27 -15.89
C HIS A 26 15.02 4.47 -15.24
N LYS A 27 16.27 4.91 -15.47
CA LYS A 27 17.50 4.19 -15.07
C LYS A 27 17.68 3.99 -13.56
N ASP A 28 16.96 4.75 -12.75
CA ASP A 28 17.04 4.69 -11.28
C ASP A 28 16.09 3.63 -10.70
N ILE A 29 15.18 3.08 -11.51
CA ILE A 29 14.27 2.01 -11.08
C ILE A 29 15.04 0.72 -10.81
N ARG A 30 14.73 0.09 -9.68
CA ARG A 30 15.15 -1.26 -9.30
C ARG A 30 13.92 -2.03 -8.85
N VAL A 31 13.49 -3.00 -9.66
CA VAL A 31 12.27 -3.79 -9.41
C VAL A 31 12.64 -5.10 -8.71
N PRO A 32 12.15 -5.33 -7.49
CA PRO A 32 12.49 -6.50 -6.70
C PRO A 32 11.73 -7.72 -7.20
N MET A 33 12.46 -8.83 -7.21
CA MET A 33 11.95 -10.19 -7.34
C MET A 33 12.76 -11.05 -6.39
N ARG A 34 12.39 -12.31 -6.25
CA ARG A 34 13.30 -13.32 -5.69
C ARG A 34 13.50 -14.42 -6.69
N GLU A 35 14.72 -14.95 -6.77
CA GLU A 35 14.98 -16.13 -7.57
C GLU A 35 15.15 -17.36 -6.68
N ILE A 36 14.64 -18.49 -7.16
CA ILE A 36 14.78 -19.80 -6.51
C ILE A 36 15.77 -20.62 -7.31
N SER A 37 16.88 -21.00 -6.67
CA SER A 37 17.87 -21.86 -7.29
C SER A 37 17.35 -23.29 -7.40
N VAL A 38 17.50 -23.88 -8.58
CA VAL A 38 17.28 -25.31 -8.81
C VAL A 38 18.56 -26.10 -8.56
N HIS A 39 18.44 -27.42 -8.42
CA HIS A 39 19.62 -28.27 -8.28
C HIS A 39 20.48 -28.20 -9.56
N PRO A 40 21.83 -28.07 -9.49
CA PRO A 40 22.67 -27.89 -10.67
C PRO A 40 22.53 -28.97 -11.75
N THR A 41 22.18 -30.21 -11.36
CA THR A 41 21.98 -31.32 -12.30
C THR A 41 20.69 -31.22 -13.11
N ALA A 42 19.76 -30.31 -12.76
CA ALA A 42 18.56 -30.06 -13.56
C ALA A 42 18.91 -29.34 -14.88
N GLY A 43 20.02 -28.59 -14.92
CA GLY A 43 20.41 -27.82 -16.11
C GLY A 43 19.46 -26.66 -16.45
N GLU A 44 18.60 -26.26 -15.51
CA GLU A 44 17.62 -25.19 -15.65
C GLU A 44 18.14 -23.88 -15.00
N PRO A 45 17.78 -22.70 -15.54
CA PRO A 45 18.09 -21.43 -14.89
C PRO A 45 17.29 -21.27 -13.57
N PRO A 46 17.75 -20.41 -12.64
CA PRO A 46 16.97 -20.03 -11.47
C PRO A 46 15.60 -19.48 -11.86
N LEU A 47 14.57 -19.76 -11.07
CA LEU A 47 13.20 -19.32 -11.32
C LEU A 47 12.94 -17.96 -10.64
N PRO A 48 12.76 -16.85 -11.38
CA PRO A 48 12.37 -15.58 -10.81
C PRO A 48 10.89 -15.58 -10.47
N VAL A 49 10.55 -15.18 -9.26
CA VAL A 49 9.16 -15.07 -8.79
C VAL A 49 8.86 -13.70 -8.22
N TYR A 50 7.59 -13.30 -8.33
CA TYR A 50 7.09 -12.08 -7.70
C TYR A 50 7.40 -12.08 -6.20
N ASP A 51 7.78 -10.91 -5.67
CA ASP A 51 8.15 -10.74 -4.27
C ASP A 51 7.70 -9.38 -3.74
N SER A 52 6.77 -9.40 -2.79
CA SER A 52 6.23 -8.22 -2.10
C SER A 52 6.87 -7.97 -0.74
N SER A 53 7.84 -8.80 -0.33
CA SER A 53 8.45 -8.71 1.01
C SER A 53 9.33 -7.48 1.23
N GLY A 54 9.57 -6.69 0.18
CA GLY A 54 10.38 -5.48 0.18
C GLY A 54 11.80 -5.68 0.73
N PRO A 55 12.40 -4.65 1.34
CA PRO A 55 13.78 -4.70 1.81
C PRO A 55 14.03 -5.68 2.97
N TYR A 56 13.00 -6.18 3.65
CA TYR A 56 13.15 -7.04 4.83
C TYR A 56 13.76 -8.42 4.54
N THR A 57 13.73 -8.87 3.28
CA THR A 57 14.35 -10.13 2.83
C THR A 57 15.65 -9.91 2.07
N ASP A 58 16.07 -8.65 1.89
CA ASP A 58 17.37 -8.32 1.29
C ASP A 58 18.46 -8.32 2.38
N PRO A 59 19.44 -9.24 2.33
CA PRO A 59 20.52 -9.27 3.31
C PRO A 59 21.45 -8.04 3.24
N ASP A 60 21.44 -7.30 2.13
CA ASP A 60 22.30 -6.13 1.92
C ASP A 60 21.65 -4.84 2.44
N VAL A 61 20.39 -4.89 2.89
CA VAL A 61 19.67 -3.74 3.46
C VAL A 61 19.47 -3.91 4.96
N LEU A 62 20.04 -2.99 5.73
CA LEU A 62 19.77 -2.89 7.17
C LEU A 62 18.47 -2.11 7.39
N THR A 63 17.45 -2.78 7.92
CA THR A 63 16.16 -2.16 8.27
C THR A 63 16.15 -1.71 9.73
N ASP A 64 15.71 -0.46 9.98
CA ASP A 64 15.48 0.10 11.32
C ASP A 64 14.11 0.76 11.33
N ILE A 65 13.17 0.18 12.08
CA ILE A 65 11.77 0.65 12.02
C ILE A 65 11.58 2.07 12.54
N ARG A 66 12.56 2.63 13.25
CA ARG A 66 12.55 4.02 13.77
C ARG A 66 12.97 5.04 12.74
N GLN A 67 13.63 4.58 11.67
CA GLN A 67 14.01 5.41 10.53
C GLN A 67 13.00 5.29 9.40
N GLY A 68 12.29 4.15 9.33
CA GLY A 68 11.43 3.81 8.21
C GLY A 68 12.23 3.23 7.05
N LEU A 69 11.53 2.84 6.00
CA LEU A 69 12.15 2.36 4.75
C LEU A 69 12.69 3.53 3.93
N ALA A 70 13.59 3.22 2.99
CA ALA A 70 14.09 4.21 2.07
C ALA A 70 12.95 4.77 1.19
N PRO A 71 12.84 6.09 1.00
CA PRO A 71 11.75 6.72 0.26
C PRO A 71 11.96 6.62 -1.26
N LEU A 72 11.98 5.39 -1.80
CA LEU A 72 12.28 5.01 -3.19
C LEU A 72 11.67 5.94 -4.25
N ARG A 73 10.39 6.29 -4.08
CA ARG A 73 9.61 7.05 -5.07
C ARG A 73 9.74 8.56 -4.94
N ARG A 74 10.36 9.08 -3.87
CA ARG A 74 10.33 10.52 -3.56
C ARG A 74 10.83 11.37 -4.73
N ASP A 75 11.95 10.99 -5.31
CA ASP A 75 12.54 11.73 -6.43
C ASP A 75 11.65 11.65 -7.68
N TRP A 76 10.97 10.52 -7.92
CA TRP A 76 10.05 10.35 -9.05
C TRP A 76 8.81 11.23 -8.93
N ILE A 77 8.35 11.45 -7.70
CA ILE A 77 7.19 12.28 -7.39
C ILE A 77 7.56 13.75 -7.55
N VAL A 78 8.68 14.18 -6.97
CA VAL A 78 9.15 15.58 -7.04
C VAL A 78 9.57 15.97 -8.46
N ALA A 79 10.27 15.09 -9.19
CA ALA A 79 10.79 15.38 -10.53
C ALA A 79 9.70 15.66 -11.58
N ARG A 80 8.44 15.23 -11.36
CA ARG A 80 7.32 15.59 -12.24
C ARG A 80 6.97 17.07 -12.18
N GLY A 81 7.29 17.73 -11.07
CA GLY A 81 6.97 19.15 -10.88
C GLY A 81 5.50 19.44 -10.58
N ASP A 82 4.69 18.42 -10.33
CA ASP A 82 3.22 18.54 -10.15
C ASP A 82 2.79 18.66 -8.68
N VAL A 83 3.73 18.51 -7.74
CA VAL A 83 3.49 18.58 -6.29
C VAL A 83 4.23 19.73 -5.64
N GLU A 84 3.75 20.15 -4.48
CA GLU A 84 4.39 21.11 -3.58
C GLU A 84 4.31 20.65 -2.13
N GLU A 85 5.30 21.03 -1.32
CA GLU A 85 5.25 20.84 0.13
C GLU A 85 4.36 21.90 0.79
N TYR A 86 3.69 21.54 1.87
CA TYR A 86 2.99 22.48 2.75
C TYR A 86 3.09 22.02 4.21
N GLU A 87 2.60 22.84 5.14
CA GLU A 87 2.75 22.56 6.58
C GLU A 87 1.97 21.32 7.05
N GLY A 88 0.91 20.92 6.35
CA GLY A 88 0.07 19.80 6.77
C GLY A 88 -0.89 20.15 7.90
N ARG A 89 -1.60 19.12 8.35
CA ARG A 89 -2.52 19.14 9.49
C ARG A 89 -1.77 18.77 10.76
N GLU A 90 -2.00 19.52 11.84
CA GLU A 90 -1.52 19.13 13.18
C GLU A 90 -2.26 17.90 13.72
N VAL A 91 -1.53 17.00 14.38
CA VAL A 91 -2.12 15.85 15.09
C VAL A 91 -2.87 16.34 16.32
N LYS A 92 -4.13 15.91 16.46
CA LYS A 92 -5.05 16.29 17.54
C LYS A 92 -5.24 15.13 18.52
N PRO A 93 -5.66 15.38 19.78
CA PRO A 93 -5.89 14.33 20.77
C PRO A 93 -6.85 13.23 20.30
N GLU A 94 -7.91 13.58 19.59
CA GLU A 94 -8.92 12.66 19.07
C GLU A 94 -8.36 11.66 18.04
N ASP A 95 -7.26 11.98 17.35
CA ASP A 95 -6.64 11.11 16.35
C ASP A 95 -6.08 9.82 16.96
N ASN A 96 -5.71 9.91 18.23
CA ASN A 96 -5.23 8.80 19.05
C ASN A 96 -6.25 8.38 20.13
N GLY A 97 -7.51 8.80 20.02
CA GLY A 97 -8.57 8.43 20.97
C GLY A 97 -8.37 9.04 22.37
N PHE A 98 -7.88 10.29 22.43
CA PHE A 98 -7.66 11.08 23.65
C PHE A 98 -6.69 10.45 24.66
N VAL A 99 -5.81 9.56 24.22
CA VAL A 99 -4.79 8.93 25.08
C VAL A 99 -3.64 9.89 25.39
N GLN A 100 -3.13 9.82 26.61
CA GLN A 100 -2.04 10.66 27.10
C GLN A 100 -1.02 9.83 27.91
N GLY A 101 0.18 10.39 28.09
CA GLY A 101 1.24 9.81 28.93
C GLY A 101 1.75 8.48 28.39
N ASP A 102 2.09 7.55 29.30
CA ASP A 102 2.76 6.28 28.97
C ASP A 102 1.92 5.30 28.12
N ARG A 103 0.62 5.58 27.95
CA ARG A 103 -0.28 4.78 27.10
C ARG A 103 -0.32 5.27 25.66
N LEU A 104 0.18 6.47 25.38
CA LEU A 104 0.23 7.03 24.04
C LEU A 104 1.35 6.33 23.27
N THR A 105 1.02 5.73 22.13
CA THR A 105 2.02 5.16 21.22
C THR A 105 3.02 6.26 20.86
N PRO A 106 4.34 6.02 20.89
CA PRO A 106 5.32 7.02 20.49
C PRO A 106 5.04 7.56 19.10
N GLU A 107 5.22 8.86 18.91
CA GLU A 107 5.19 9.45 17.57
C GLU A 107 6.34 8.90 16.73
N PHE A 108 6.11 8.70 15.43
CA PHE A 108 7.18 8.30 14.54
C PHE A 108 8.24 9.41 14.46
N PRO A 109 9.55 9.10 14.58
CA PRO A 109 10.58 10.13 14.76
C PRO A 109 10.82 11.03 13.56
N VAL A 110 10.58 10.55 12.34
CA VAL A 110 10.88 11.26 11.10
C VAL A 110 9.58 11.77 10.47
N ARG A 111 9.40 13.10 10.45
CA ARG A 111 8.20 13.74 9.89
C ARG A 111 8.55 14.56 8.65
N PRO A 112 8.51 13.97 7.45
CA PRO A 112 8.64 14.76 6.22
C PRO A 112 7.43 15.69 6.08
N LYS A 113 7.63 16.86 5.45
CA LYS A 113 6.50 17.73 5.10
C LYS A 113 5.60 17.00 4.09
N PRO A 114 4.27 17.00 4.29
CA PRO A 114 3.38 16.39 3.33
C PRO A 114 3.42 17.15 2.01
N LEU A 115 3.29 16.39 0.94
CA LEU A 115 3.08 16.87 -0.41
C LEU A 115 1.58 16.97 -0.69
N ARG A 116 1.24 17.96 -1.51
CA ARG A 116 -0.07 18.07 -2.18
C ARG A 116 0.13 18.39 -3.65
N ALA A 117 -0.91 18.16 -4.45
CA ALA A 117 -0.93 18.61 -5.84
C ALA A 117 -0.87 20.15 -5.90
N LYS A 118 -0.16 20.69 -6.88
CA LYS A 118 -0.25 22.11 -7.23
C LYS A 118 -1.64 22.44 -7.78
N ASP A 119 -2.06 23.69 -7.63
CA ASP A 119 -3.36 24.15 -8.10
C ASP A 119 -3.57 23.87 -9.59
N GLY A 120 -4.73 23.27 -9.90
CA GLY A 120 -5.12 22.93 -11.28
C GLY A 120 -4.47 21.68 -11.87
N VAL A 121 -3.63 20.96 -11.11
CA VAL A 121 -2.94 19.76 -11.56
C VAL A 121 -3.51 18.51 -10.89
N ALA A 122 -3.79 17.47 -11.68
CA ALA A 122 -4.21 16.17 -11.17
C ALA A 122 -3.01 15.22 -11.11
N VAL A 123 -2.60 14.82 -9.90
CA VAL A 123 -1.40 14.01 -9.64
C VAL A 123 -1.63 12.49 -9.64
N THR A 124 -2.79 12.04 -10.11
CA THR A 124 -3.15 10.62 -10.06
C THR A 124 -2.57 9.86 -11.26
N GLN A 125 -2.30 8.57 -11.08
CA GLN A 125 -1.86 7.69 -12.17
C GLN A 125 -2.89 7.63 -13.30
N LEU A 126 -4.19 7.74 -12.99
CA LEU A 126 -5.27 7.86 -13.98
C LEU A 126 -5.16 9.14 -14.83
N ALA A 127 -4.83 10.27 -14.21
CA ALA A 127 -4.65 11.53 -14.92
C ALA A 127 -3.46 11.47 -15.87
N TYR A 128 -2.30 10.99 -15.39
CA TYR A 128 -1.12 10.79 -16.24
C TYR A 128 -1.39 9.82 -17.39
N ALA A 129 -2.04 8.69 -17.11
CA ALA A 129 -2.39 7.69 -18.12
C ALA A 129 -3.26 8.28 -19.24
N ARG A 130 -4.31 9.03 -18.87
CA ARG A 130 -5.21 9.69 -19.84
C ARG A 130 -4.54 10.84 -20.60
N ALA A 131 -3.50 11.43 -20.03
CA ALA A 131 -2.64 12.39 -20.72
C ALA A 131 -1.61 11.71 -21.65
N GLY A 132 -1.60 10.37 -21.74
CA GLY A 132 -0.68 9.60 -22.58
C GLY A 132 0.71 9.40 -21.97
N ILE A 133 0.91 9.77 -20.69
CA ILE A 133 2.20 9.75 -20.00
C ILE A 133 2.41 8.38 -19.36
N VAL A 134 3.56 7.77 -19.65
CA VAL A 134 4.10 6.61 -18.92
C VAL A 134 4.91 7.14 -17.74
N THR A 135 4.52 6.79 -16.53
CA THR A 135 5.20 7.20 -15.30
C THR A 135 6.25 6.17 -14.86
N PRO A 136 7.19 6.52 -13.96
CA PRO A 136 8.08 5.56 -13.33
C PRO A 136 7.35 4.37 -12.70
N GLU A 137 6.18 4.56 -12.07
CA GLU A 137 5.42 3.43 -11.53
C GLU A 137 4.89 2.51 -12.62
N MET A 138 4.47 3.03 -13.77
CA MET A 138 3.97 2.20 -14.88
C MET A 138 5.09 1.33 -15.47
N GLU A 139 6.30 1.85 -15.63
CA GLU A 139 7.45 1.03 -16.02
C GLU A 139 7.80 0.00 -14.95
N TYR A 140 7.86 0.43 -13.68
CA TYR A 140 8.15 -0.46 -12.55
C TYR A 140 7.24 -1.69 -12.56
N ILE A 141 5.93 -1.46 -12.73
CA ILE A 141 4.91 -2.50 -12.81
C ILE A 141 5.11 -3.42 -14.00
N ALA A 142 5.38 -2.86 -15.19
CA ALA A 142 5.58 -3.67 -16.39
C ALA A 142 6.71 -4.69 -16.19
N ILE A 143 7.83 -4.24 -15.61
CA ILE A 143 8.97 -5.11 -15.26
C ILE A 143 8.53 -6.15 -14.21
N ARG A 144 7.80 -5.73 -13.17
CA ARG A 144 7.38 -6.59 -12.05
C ARG A 144 6.46 -7.72 -12.49
N GLU A 145 5.49 -7.44 -13.37
CA GLU A 145 4.51 -8.41 -13.89
C GLU A 145 5.13 -9.43 -14.88
N ASN A 146 6.22 -9.05 -15.55
CA ASN A 146 6.92 -9.98 -16.44
C ASN A 146 7.79 -10.99 -15.68
N GLN A 147 8.26 -10.68 -14.46
CA GLN A 147 9.12 -11.57 -13.66
C GLN A 147 10.34 -12.10 -14.42
N LEU A 148 11.05 -11.20 -15.14
CA LEU A 148 12.18 -11.54 -16.03
C LEU A 148 11.86 -12.54 -17.14
N ARG A 149 10.59 -12.86 -17.39
CA ARG A 149 10.20 -13.64 -18.56
C ARG A 149 10.37 -12.75 -19.78
N GLU A 150 11.05 -13.27 -20.80
CA GLU A 150 10.92 -12.73 -22.15
C GLU A 150 9.50 -12.98 -22.67
N ALA A 151 9.15 -12.39 -23.81
CA ALA A 151 7.91 -12.72 -24.50
C ALA A 151 7.81 -14.24 -24.69
N VAL A 152 6.84 -14.86 -24.04
CA VAL A 152 6.65 -16.31 -24.07
C VAL A 152 6.24 -16.69 -25.48
N LYS A 153 7.00 -17.58 -26.12
CA LYS A 153 6.68 -18.12 -27.45
C LYS A 153 5.71 -19.30 -27.39
N GLU A 154 5.50 -19.86 -26.21
CA GLU A 154 4.60 -20.99 -25.98
C GLU A 154 3.16 -20.51 -25.83
N GLU A 155 2.22 -21.30 -26.35
CA GLU A 155 0.79 -21.02 -26.23
C GLU A 155 0.34 -21.16 -24.77
N ARG A 156 -0.44 -20.18 -24.29
CA ARG A 156 -1.07 -20.24 -22.97
C ARG A 156 -2.26 -21.21 -23.02
N ASP A 157 -2.21 -22.25 -22.20
CA ASP A 157 -3.34 -23.19 -22.02
C ASP A 157 -4.21 -22.76 -20.84
N GLY A 158 -5.28 -22.03 -21.12
CA GLY A 158 -6.21 -21.56 -20.10
C GLY A 158 -7.44 -20.86 -20.68
N HIS A 159 -8.42 -20.57 -19.83
CA HIS A 159 -9.64 -19.88 -20.20
C HIS A 159 -9.83 -18.64 -19.34
N ASP A 160 -9.71 -17.44 -19.91
CA ASP A 160 -9.74 -16.17 -19.19
C ASP A 160 -11.11 -15.44 -19.21
N TRP A 161 -12.10 -16.05 -19.88
CA TRP A 161 -13.44 -15.50 -20.10
C TRP A 161 -13.45 -14.14 -20.80
N GLY A 162 -12.60 -13.97 -21.83
CA GLY A 162 -12.51 -12.74 -22.62
C GLY A 162 -11.74 -11.65 -21.90
N ALA A 163 -10.67 -12.01 -21.19
CA ALA A 163 -9.71 -11.03 -20.70
C ALA A 163 -8.80 -10.56 -21.85
N ASN A 164 -8.03 -9.50 -21.60
CA ASN A 164 -7.04 -8.98 -22.53
C ASN A 164 -5.65 -9.08 -21.90
N ILE A 165 -5.28 -10.30 -21.48
CA ILE A 165 -3.97 -10.55 -20.85
C ILE A 165 -2.93 -10.65 -21.97
N PRO A 166 -1.92 -9.79 -22.02
CA PRO A 166 -0.89 -9.85 -23.05
C PRO A 166 0.10 -10.98 -22.76
N ASP A 167 0.84 -11.44 -23.78
CA ASP A 167 1.94 -12.38 -23.58
C ASP A 167 3.15 -11.72 -22.90
N TYR A 168 3.24 -10.39 -22.99
CA TYR A 168 4.27 -9.57 -22.37
C TYR A 168 3.69 -8.22 -21.97
N VAL A 169 3.93 -7.79 -20.74
CA VAL A 169 3.40 -6.52 -20.20
C VAL A 169 4.36 -5.38 -20.54
N THR A 170 3.93 -4.41 -21.33
CA THR A 170 4.71 -3.19 -21.60
C THR A 170 4.26 -2.01 -20.72
N PRO A 171 5.10 -0.98 -20.51
CA PRO A 171 4.69 0.24 -19.81
C PRO A 171 3.47 0.92 -20.48
N GLU A 172 3.38 0.87 -21.81
CA GLU A 172 2.23 1.38 -22.56
C GLU A 172 0.96 0.59 -22.30
N PHE A 173 1.05 -0.75 -22.22
CA PHE A 173 -0.11 -1.57 -21.86
C PHE A 173 -0.62 -1.25 -20.45
N VAL A 174 0.30 -1.09 -19.48
CA VAL A 174 -0.03 -0.64 -18.13
C VAL A 174 -0.76 0.71 -18.16
N ARG A 175 -0.21 1.69 -18.88
CA ARG A 175 -0.84 3.00 -19.07
C ARG A 175 -2.24 2.87 -19.65
N ASP A 176 -2.44 2.08 -20.69
CA ASP A 176 -3.72 1.95 -21.39
C ASP A 176 -4.80 1.31 -20.51
N GLU A 177 -4.44 0.29 -19.72
CA GLU A 177 -5.35 -0.32 -18.74
C GLU A 177 -5.75 0.65 -17.62
N VAL A 178 -4.81 1.48 -17.16
CA VAL A 178 -5.07 2.54 -16.19
C VAL A 178 -5.95 3.64 -16.78
N ALA A 179 -5.64 4.13 -18.00
CA ALA A 179 -6.43 5.15 -18.69
C ALA A 179 -7.88 4.72 -18.92
N ALA A 180 -8.08 3.45 -19.26
CA ALA A 180 -9.39 2.83 -19.44
C ALA A 180 -10.14 2.57 -18.12
N GLY A 181 -9.49 2.74 -16.96
CA GLY A 181 -10.09 2.47 -15.65
C GLY A 181 -10.31 0.97 -15.38
N ARG A 182 -9.60 0.08 -16.09
CA ARG A 182 -9.63 -1.38 -15.88
C ARG A 182 -8.55 -1.87 -14.91
N ALA A 183 -7.56 -1.03 -14.64
CA ALA A 183 -6.53 -1.26 -13.64
C ALA A 183 -6.21 0.01 -12.85
N ILE A 184 -5.66 -0.16 -11.65
CA ILE A 184 -5.26 0.94 -10.76
C ILE A 184 -3.87 0.70 -10.18
N ILE A 185 -3.20 1.81 -9.85
CA ILE A 185 -1.89 1.84 -9.18
C ILE A 185 -2.09 2.64 -7.88
N PRO A 186 -2.35 1.98 -6.74
CA PRO A 186 -2.55 2.65 -5.45
C PRO A 186 -1.20 3.15 -4.93
N ALA A 187 -0.92 4.44 -5.15
CA ALA A 187 0.41 5.00 -4.94
C ALA A 187 0.37 6.47 -4.53
N ASN A 188 -0.03 6.71 -3.27
CA ASN A 188 -0.12 8.05 -2.72
C ASN A 188 1.24 8.77 -2.82
N ILE A 189 1.22 10.08 -3.11
CA ILE A 189 2.42 10.92 -3.19
C ILE A 189 3.15 11.07 -1.85
N ASN A 190 2.46 10.81 -0.73
CA ASN A 190 3.02 10.81 0.62
C ASN A 190 3.45 9.43 1.10
N HIS A 191 3.46 8.42 0.22
CA HIS A 191 4.01 7.09 0.50
C HIS A 191 5.22 6.80 -0.40
N PRO A 192 6.33 7.51 -0.21
CA PRO A 192 7.51 7.34 -1.06
C PRO A 192 8.24 6.00 -0.84
N GLU A 193 8.01 5.32 0.28
CA GLU A 193 8.59 4.01 0.60
C GLU A 193 8.04 2.85 -0.25
N LEU A 194 6.88 3.06 -0.89
CA LEU A 194 6.17 2.08 -1.70
C LEU A 194 7.01 1.54 -2.87
N GLU A 195 7.01 0.23 -3.04
CA GLU A 195 7.38 -0.48 -4.27
C GLU A 195 6.12 -0.67 -5.14
N PRO A 196 5.99 0.03 -6.28
CA PRO A 196 4.74 0.05 -7.05
C PRO A 196 4.22 -1.33 -7.48
N MET A 197 2.90 -1.47 -7.47
CA MET A 197 2.17 -2.66 -7.94
C MET A 197 0.86 -2.25 -8.63
N ILE A 198 0.25 -3.18 -9.37
CA ILE A 198 -0.99 -2.95 -10.12
C ILE A 198 -2.08 -3.94 -9.74
N ILE A 199 -3.32 -3.44 -9.72
CA ILE A 199 -4.52 -4.24 -9.54
C ILE A 199 -5.38 -4.09 -10.79
N GLY A 200 -5.63 -5.20 -11.50
CA GLY A 200 -6.47 -5.24 -12.68
C GLY A 200 -6.63 -6.66 -13.21
N ARG A 201 -7.70 -6.92 -13.97
CA ARG A 201 -8.04 -8.27 -14.47
C ARG A 201 -6.96 -8.88 -15.38
N ASN A 202 -6.21 -8.03 -16.08
CA ASN A 202 -5.24 -8.43 -17.09
C ASN A 202 -3.80 -8.62 -16.54
N PHE A 203 -3.66 -8.65 -15.22
CA PHE A 203 -2.40 -8.77 -14.47
C PHE A 203 -2.46 -9.96 -13.51
N LEU A 204 -1.35 -10.27 -12.83
CA LEU A 204 -1.35 -11.27 -11.76
C LEU A 204 -2.43 -10.92 -10.71
N VAL A 205 -3.16 -11.94 -10.25
CA VAL A 205 -4.11 -11.77 -9.13
C VAL A 205 -3.33 -11.35 -7.89
N LYS A 206 -3.81 -10.29 -7.23
CA LYS A 206 -3.20 -9.72 -6.03
C LYS A 206 -4.00 -10.10 -4.79
N ILE A 207 -3.33 -10.25 -3.66
CA ILE A 207 -3.94 -10.58 -2.36
C ILE A 207 -3.66 -9.50 -1.32
N ASN A 208 -4.61 -9.34 -0.39
CA ASN A 208 -4.54 -8.36 0.70
C ASN A 208 -4.50 -9.08 2.06
N ALA A 209 -3.65 -8.62 2.97
CA ALA A 209 -3.71 -9.00 4.38
C ALA A 209 -4.37 -7.89 5.22
N ASN A 210 -5.21 -8.27 6.18
CA ASN A 210 -5.79 -7.34 7.14
C ASN A 210 -5.05 -7.44 8.47
N MET A 211 -4.70 -6.30 9.04
CA MET A 211 -4.13 -6.18 10.38
C MET A 211 -4.74 -4.98 11.12
N GLY A 212 -4.19 -4.64 12.28
CA GLY A 212 -4.62 -3.50 13.07
C GLY A 212 -4.89 -3.86 14.52
N THR A 213 -4.79 -2.83 15.36
CA THR A 213 -4.99 -2.93 16.80
C THR A 213 -6.46 -3.17 17.14
N SER A 214 -6.69 -3.89 18.23
CA SER A 214 -8.01 -3.97 18.86
C SER A 214 -7.99 -3.24 20.20
N ALA A 215 -9.17 -2.91 20.73
CA ALA A 215 -9.30 -2.31 22.07
C ALA A 215 -8.73 -3.18 23.21
N VAL A 216 -8.42 -4.45 22.94
CA VAL A 216 -8.07 -5.47 23.96
C VAL A 216 -6.58 -5.82 23.92
N SER A 217 -5.90 -5.70 22.78
CA SER A 217 -4.48 -6.04 22.65
C SER A 217 -3.80 -5.42 21.42
N SER A 218 -2.47 -5.35 21.55
CA SER A 218 -1.41 -5.09 20.56
C SER A 218 -0.64 -3.77 20.75
N SER A 219 0.67 -3.84 20.50
CA SER A 219 1.59 -2.70 20.54
C SER A 219 1.97 -2.24 19.12
N MET A 220 2.55 -1.05 19.00
CA MET A 220 3.04 -0.54 17.72
C MET A 220 4.05 -1.48 17.07
N GLU A 221 4.95 -2.06 17.87
CA GLU A 221 5.98 -2.99 17.40
C GLU A 221 5.37 -4.28 16.84
N GLU A 222 4.31 -4.80 17.47
CA GLU A 222 3.59 -5.98 16.99
C GLU A 222 2.85 -5.69 15.67
N GLU A 223 2.28 -4.50 15.49
CA GLU A 223 1.63 -4.15 14.23
C GLU A 223 2.63 -4.03 13.08
N VAL A 224 3.82 -3.49 13.32
CA VAL A 224 4.89 -3.47 12.32
C VAL A 224 5.39 -4.89 12.01
N ASP A 225 5.53 -5.78 13.01
CA ASP A 225 5.89 -7.18 12.72
C ASP A 225 4.79 -7.93 11.95
N LYS A 226 3.49 -7.67 12.23
CA LYS A 226 2.38 -8.21 11.43
C LYS A 226 2.42 -7.76 9.98
N LEU A 227 2.74 -6.49 9.73
CA LEU A 227 2.96 -5.96 8.38
C LEU A 227 4.05 -6.78 7.68
N VAL A 228 5.25 -6.83 8.30
CA VAL A 228 6.43 -7.48 7.73
C VAL A 228 6.18 -8.98 7.52
N TRP A 229 5.54 -9.64 8.47
CA TRP A 229 5.17 -11.05 8.37
C TRP A 229 4.21 -11.30 7.19
N SER A 230 3.22 -10.44 7.02
CA SER A 230 2.22 -10.59 5.96
C SER A 230 2.84 -10.45 4.57
N ILE A 231 3.64 -9.40 4.36
CA ILE A 231 4.29 -9.16 3.06
C ILE A 231 5.38 -10.18 2.76
N ARG A 232 6.05 -10.72 3.80
CA ARG A 232 7.01 -11.82 3.65
C ARG A 232 6.40 -13.05 2.99
N TRP A 233 5.12 -13.31 3.26
CA TRP A 233 4.38 -14.46 2.73
C TRP A 233 3.53 -14.15 1.51
N GLY A 234 3.71 -12.98 0.89
CA GLY A 234 3.13 -12.65 -0.40
C GLY A 234 1.87 -11.77 -0.34
N ALA A 235 1.57 -11.12 0.78
CA ALA A 235 0.56 -10.06 0.76
C ALA A 235 1.03 -8.92 -0.18
N ASP A 236 0.22 -8.57 -1.17
CA ASP A 236 0.55 -7.53 -2.16
C ASP A 236 0.11 -6.14 -1.71
N THR A 237 -0.91 -6.09 -0.86
CA THR A 237 -1.37 -4.89 -0.13
C THR A 237 -1.69 -5.28 1.31
N VAL A 238 -1.70 -4.28 2.19
CA VAL A 238 -2.10 -4.49 3.58
C VAL A 238 -3.08 -3.42 4.01
N MET A 239 -4.14 -3.82 4.72
CA MET A 239 -5.06 -2.86 5.33
C MET A 239 -4.83 -2.73 6.83
N ASP A 240 -4.66 -1.49 7.29
CA ASP A 240 -4.77 -1.13 8.69
C ASP A 240 -6.25 -0.94 9.05
N LEU A 241 -6.80 -1.93 9.75
CA LEU A 241 -8.17 -1.93 10.27
C LEU A 241 -8.20 -1.66 11.78
N SER A 242 -7.18 -0.98 12.30
CA SER A 242 -7.08 -0.58 13.71
C SER A 242 -8.33 0.15 14.18
N THR A 243 -8.76 -0.18 15.38
CA THR A 243 -9.89 0.47 16.07
C THR A 243 -9.50 0.81 17.50
N GLY A 244 -10.25 1.70 18.15
CA GLY A 244 -9.92 2.20 19.48
C GLY A 244 -8.89 3.32 19.45
N ARG A 245 -7.82 3.14 20.22
CA ARG A 245 -6.87 4.21 20.60
C ARG A 245 -5.58 4.11 19.79
N ASN A 246 -4.80 5.20 19.79
CA ASN A 246 -3.48 5.28 19.15
C ASN A 246 -3.46 4.99 17.63
N ILE A 247 -4.62 5.06 16.96
CA ILE A 247 -4.75 4.70 15.53
C ILE A 247 -3.79 5.51 14.66
N HIS A 248 -3.76 6.84 14.85
CA HIS A 248 -2.90 7.71 14.06
C HIS A 248 -1.42 7.37 14.21
N ASN A 249 -0.93 7.31 15.45
CA ASN A 249 0.49 7.08 15.71
C ASN A 249 0.89 5.70 15.20
N THR A 250 0.15 4.65 15.52
CA THR A 250 0.45 3.29 15.05
C THR A 250 0.47 3.21 13.52
N ARG A 251 -0.50 3.84 12.83
CA ARG A 251 -0.52 3.85 11.36
C ARG A 251 0.68 4.57 10.75
N GLU A 252 1.19 5.62 11.38
CA GLU A 252 2.41 6.29 10.92
C GLU A 252 3.59 5.32 10.90
N TRP A 253 3.77 4.53 11.95
CA TRP A 253 4.81 3.48 11.98
C TRP A 253 4.59 2.43 10.89
N ILE A 254 3.34 2.04 10.62
CA ILE A 254 3.00 1.08 9.56
C ILE A 254 3.37 1.64 8.18
N VAL A 255 2.90 2.84 7.82
CA VAL A 255 3.11 3.40 6.47
C VAL A 255 4.60 3.63 6.21
N ARG A 256 5.33 4.22 7.17
CA ARG A 256 6.78 4.48 7.04
C ARG A 256 7.61 3.20 6.92
N ASN A 257 7.05 2.05 7.31
CA ASN A 257 7.68 0.73 7.24
C ASN A 257 7.03 -0.18 6.18
N SER A 258 6.18 0.35 5.30
CA SER A 258 5.51 -0.46 4.29
C SER A 258 6.15 -0.27 2.91
N PRO A 259 6.63 -1.35 2.26
CA PRO A 259 6.99 -1.31 0.84
C PRO A 259 5.77 -1.62 -0.04
N VAL A 260 4.62 -1.96 0.53
CA VAL A 260 3.38 -2.30 -0.20
C VAL A 260 2.29 -1.26 0.05
N PRO A 261 1.26 -1.15 -0.81
CA PRO A 261 0.17 -0.21 -0.59
C PRO A 261 -0.56 -0.46 0.72
N ILE A 262 -0.83 0.61 1.47
CA ILE A 262 -1.60 0.59 2.70
C ILE A 262 -3.03 1.10 2.43
N GLY A 263 -4.00 0.27 2.80
CA GLY A 263 -5.42 0.63 2.79
C GLY A 263 -5.97 0.89 4.18
N THR A 264 -7.03 1.69 4.24
CA THR A 264 -7.79 1.89 5.49
C THR A 264 -9.29 1.91 5.24
N VAL A 265 -10.05 1.92 6.34
CA VAL A 265 -11.47 2.23 6.36
C VAL A 265 -11.65 3.52 7.16
N PRO A 266 -11.64 4.71 6.53
CA PRO A 266 -11.57 5.98 7.26
C PRO A 266 -12.69 6.20 8.28
N ILE A 267 -13.86 5.58 8.06
CA ILE A 267 -14.99 5.68 8.99
C ILE A 267 -14.68 5.06 10.37
N TYR A 268 -13.72 4.12 10.48
CA TYR A 268 -13.33 3.53 11.76
C TYR A 268 -12.68 4.56 12.67
N GLN A 269 -11.70 5.32 12.17
CA GLN A 269 -11.07 6.37 12.97
C GLN A 269 -12.03 7.54 13.20
N ALA A 270 -12.82 7.92 12.20
CA ALA A 270 -13.84 8.96 12.36
C ALA A 270 -14.83 8.63 13.49
N LEU A 271 -15.22 7.36 13.63
CA LEU A 271 -16.10 6.89 14.70
C LEU A 271 -15.44 6.99 16.08
N GLU A 272 -14.14 6.70 16.19
CA GLU A 272 -13.40 6.86 17.46
C GLU A 272 -13.27 8.33 17.88
N LYS A 273 -13.11 9.25 16.91
CA LYS A 273 -13.10 10.71 17.17
C LYS A 273 -14.39 11.22 17.81
N VAL A 274 -15.50 10.53 17.57
CA VAL A 274 -16.83 10.81 18.15
C VAL A 274 -17.23 9.80 19.22
N ASN A 275 -16.26 9.18 19.90
CA ASN A 275 -16.45 8.28 21.03
C ASN A 275 -17.35 7.07 20.74
N GLY A 276 -17.39 6.59 19.49
CA GLY A 276 -18.18 5.41 19.12
C GLY A 276 -19.65 5.70 18.80
N ILE A 277 -20.09 6.96 18.84
CA ILE A 277 -21.49 7.35 18.59
C ILE A 277 -21.66 7.61 17.09
N ALA A 278 -22.33 6.68 16.39
CA ALA A 278 -22.46 6.75 14.93
C ALA A 278 -23.27 7.98 14.47
N GLU A 279 -24.24 8.42 15.27
CA GLU A 279 -25.09 9.57 15.02
C GLU A 279 -24.33 10.91 15.06
N ASP A 280 -23.18 10.94 15.74
CA ASP A 280 -22.32 12.12 15.85
C ASP A 280 -21.34 12.25 14.66
N LEU A 281 -21.32 11.27 13.75
CA LEU A 281 -20.53 11.35 12.53
C LEU A 281 -21.07 12.45 11.60
N THR A 282 -20.17 13.34 11.20
CA THR A 282 -20.45 14.44 10.28
C THR A 282 -19.46 14.45 9.12
N TRP A 283 -19.78 15.19 8.07
CA TRP A 283 -18.85 15.42 6.97
C TRP A 283 -17.54 16.05 7.47
N GLU A 284 -17.61 16.96 8.44
CA GLU A 284 -16.46 17.67 8.97
C GLU A 284 -15.44 16.72 9.63
N VAL A 285 -15.93 15.78 10.46
CA VAL A 285 -15.10 14.74 11.09
C VAL A 285 -14.52 13.80 10.04
N PHE A 286 -15.34 13.38 9.07
CA PHE A 286 -14.89 12.47 8.01
C PHE A 286 -13.86 13.12 7.10
N ARG A 287 -14.07 14.37 6.67
CA ARG A 287 -13.14 15.16 5.86
C ARG A 287 -11.80 15.36 6.57
N ASP A 288 -11.81 15.73 7.84
CA ASP A 288 -10.59 15.86 8.65
C ASP A 288 -9.81 14.53 8.68
N THR A 289 -10.52 13.40 8.83
CA THR A 289 -9.93 12.05 8.83
C THR A 289 -9.35 11.66 7.46
N LEU A 290 -10.02 12.04 6.35
CA LEU A 290 -9.50 11.80 5.01
C LEU A 290 -8.21 12.57 4.75
N ILE A 291 -8.15 13.85 5.14
CA ILE A 291 -6.96 14.69 4.96
C ILE A 291 -5.80 14.13 5.80
N GLU A 292 -6.06 13.82 7.06
CA GLU A 292 -5.07 13.21 7.95
C GLU A 292 -4.43 11.96 7.33
N GLN A 293 -5.25 11.01 6.87
CA GLN A 293 -4.74 9.76 6.31
C GLN A 293 -4.06 9.94 4.94
N ALA A 294 -4.53 10.89 4.13
CA ALA A 294 -3.91 11.22 2.85
C ALA A 294 -2.52 11.84 3.03
N GLU A 295 -2.34 12.69 4.05
CA GLU A 295 -1.04 13.26 4.43
C GLU A 295 -0.08 12.19 4.97
N GLN A 296 -0.56 11.19 5.71
CA GLN A 296 0.27 10.08 6.17
C GLN A 296 0.78 9.17 5.04
N GLY A 297 0.05 9.09 3.92
CA GLY A 297 0.41 8.24 2.78
C GLY A 297 -0.47 7.00 2.62
N VAL A 298 -1.69 6.96 3.17
CA VAL A 298 -2.62 5.86 2.85
C VAL A 298 -2.93 5.86 1.36
N ASP A 299 -2.80 4.71 0.70
CA ASP A 299 -2.88 4.59 -0.76
C ASP A 299 -4.30 4.40 -1.29
N TYR A 300 -5.18 3.81 -0.49
CA TYR A 300 -6.58 3.64 -0.85
C TYR A 300 -7.51 3.63 0.36
N PHE A 301 -8.74 4.10 0.13
CA PHE A 301 -9.78 4.16 1.13
C PHE A 301 -10.96 3.27 0.75
N THR A 302 -11.35 2.38 1.66
CA THR A 302 -12.64 1.70 1.59
C THR A 302 -13.71 2.62 2.15
N ILE A 303 -14.54 3.18 1.25
CA ILE A 303 -15.63 4.10 1.59
C ILE A 303 -16.98 3.49 1.23
N HIS A 304 -17.86 3.33 2.22
CA HIS A 304 -19.17 2.69 2.09
C HIS A 304 -20.26 3.61 1.51
N ALA A 305 -19.93 4.41 0.49
CA ALA A 305 -20.88 5.36 -0.12
C ALA A 305 -22.08 4.69 -0.84
N GLY A 306 -22.04 3.37 -1.01
CA GLY A 306 -23.13 2.57 -1.57
C GLY A 306 -24.26 2.25 -0.59
N VAL A 307 -24.08 2.45 0.73
CA VAL A 307 -25.11 2.18 1.75
C VAL A 307 -26.11 3.34 1.79
N ARG A 308 -27.15 3.26 0.95
CA ARG A 308 -28.17 4.32 0.82
C ARG A 308 -29.36 4.02 1.73
N LEU A 309 -29.98 5.06 2.29
CA LEU A 309 -31.11 4.94 3.24
C LEU A 309 -32.22 3.99 2.76
N HIS A 310 -32.64 4.10 1.49
CA HIS A 310 -33.71 3.26 0.93
C HIS A 310 -33.33 1.78 0.76
N MET A 311 -32.04 1.43 0.87
CA MET A 311 -31.55 0.05 0.78
C MET A 311 -31.57 -0.65 2.14
N VAL A 312 -31.56 0.10 3.25
CA VAL A 312 -31.54 -0.48 4.62
C VAL A 312 -32.72 -1.44 4.86
N PRO A 313 -33.99 -1.10 4.52
CA PRO A 313 -35.10 -2.03 4.72
C PRO A 313 -35.00 -3.34 3.91
N MET A 314 -34.24 -3.35 2.81
CA MET A 314 -34.05 -4.55 1.98
C MET A 314 -33.27 -5.65 2.71
N THR A 315 -32.51 -5.29 3.76
CA THR A 315 -31.69 -6.23 4.54
C THR A 315 -32.48 -6.93 5.65
N ALA A 316 -33.69 -6.47 5.96
CA ALA A 316 -34.49 -6.96 7.09
C ALA A 316 -34.83 -8.47 7.04
N LYS A 317 -34.82 -9.07 5.84
CA LYS A 317 -35.09 -10.51 5.64
C LYS A 317 -33.82 -11.37 5.53
N ARG A 318 -32.63 -10.78 5.65
CA ARG A 318 -31.38 -11.55 5.64
C ARG A 318 -31.24 -12.34 6.94
N VAL A 319 -30.74 -13.56 6.84
CA VAL A 319 -30.46 -14.41 8.01
C VAL A 319 -29.44 -13.76 8.96
N THR A 320 -28.43 -13.08 8.42
CA THR A 320 -27.32 -12.49 9.18
C THR A 320 -27.27 -10.96 9.11
N GLY A 321 -28.31 -10.32 8.56
CA GLY A 321 -28.41 -8.85 8.48
C GLY A 321 -27.28 -8.18 7.68
N ILE A 322 -26.72 -7.10 8.26
CA ILE A 322 -25.56 -6.36 7.74
C ILE A 322 -24.34 -6.80 8.56
N VAL A 323 -23.37 -7.41 7.88
CA VAL A 323 -22.15 -7.96 8.51
C VAL A 323 -20.89 -7.13 8.23
N SER A 324 -21.02 -6.08 7.40
CA SER A 324 -19.94 -5.10 7.26
C SER A 324 -19.93 -4.24 8.52
N ARG A 325 -18.76 -4.00 9.10
CA ARG A 325 -18.65 -3.09 10.26
C ARG A 325 -18.86 -1.63 9.87
N GLY A 326 -18.37 -1.24 8.69
CA GLY A 326 -18.40 0.16 8.25
C GLY A 326 -19.68 0.57 7.51
N GLY A 327 -20.55 -0.38 7.15
CA GLY A 327 -21.83 -0.13 6.48
C GLY A 327 -22.99 -0.61 7.32
#